data_AF-A0A1H7KU16-F1
#
_entry.id   AF-A0A1H7KU16-F1
#
_cell.length_a   1.000
_cell.length_b   1.000
_cell.length_c   1.000
_cell.angle_alpha   90.00
_cell.angle_beta   90.00
_cell.angle_gamma   90.00
#
_symmetry.space_group_name_H-M   'P 1'
#
loop_
_entity.id
_entity.type
_entity.pdbx_description
1 polymer ?
#
loop_
_entity_poly.entity_id
_entity_poly.type
_entity_poly.pdbx_seq_one_letter_code
_entity_poly.pdbx_strand_id
1 'polypeptide(L)'
;MSRPARFETRRDGYERWRSWDPVERKERYVYVHQLLCISDGADPHLVFSNGDYHVHHGNRIRWDNRPSNVSLLDSEKHEQHHRSHRVAGRQRVARADGGRR
;
A
#
# COMPACT_ATOMS: atom_id res chain seq x y z
N MET A 1 -29.94 9.28 13.59
CA MET A 1 -29.36 9.73 12.30
C MET A 1 -27.95 9.17 12.19
N SER A 2 -27.55 8.65 11.03
CA SER A 2 -26.16 8.25 10.80
C SER A 2 -25.27 9.49 10.80
N ARG A 3 -24.07 9.41 11.37
CA ARG A 3 -23.12 10.54 11.34
C ARG A 3 -22.63 10.70 9.90
N PRO A 4 -22.44 11.93 9.40
CA PRO A 4 -21.88 12.12 8.07
C PRO A 4 -20.48 11.51 7.99
N ALA A 5 -20.09 11.08 6.79
CA ALA A 5 -18.72 10.65 6.54
C ALA A 5 -17.76 11.80 6.84
N ARG A 6 -16.61 11.48 7.44
CA ARG A 6 -15.55 12.45 7.76
C ARG A 6 -14.24 12.06 7.11
N PHE A 7 -13.46 13.07 6.76
CA PHE A 7 -12.07 12.91 6.36
C PHE A 7 -11.19 12.66 7.59
N GLU A 8 -10.20 11.77 7.46
CA GLU A 8 -9.21 11.44 8.49
C GLU A 8 -7.85 11.18 7.83
N THR A 9 -6.78 11.76 8.38
CA THR A 9 -5.39 11.36 8.12
C THR A 9 -4.94 10.42 9.24
N ARG A 10 -4.54 9.21 8.88
CA ARG A 10 -4.03 8.21 9.83
C ARG A 10 -2.60 8.54 10.26
N ARG A 11 -2.16 7.93 11.38
CA ARG A 11 -0.78 8.04 11.88
C ARG A 11 0.29 7.54 10.90
N ASP A 12 -0.07 6.65 9.98
CA ASP A 12 0.80 6.13 8.92
C ASP A 12 0.77 6.98 7.63
N GLY A 13 0.08 8.13 7.67
CA GLY A 13 0.03 9.11 6.59
C GLY A 13 -1.05 8.85 5.53
N TYR A 14 -1.82 7.76 5.64
CA TYR A 14 -2.92 7.52 4.71
C TYR A 14 -4.12 8.43 4.98
N GLU A 15 -4.67 8.98 3.90
CA GLU A 15 -5.91 9.76 3.92
C GLU A 15 -7.10 8.85 3.59
N ARG A 16 -8.20 8.99 4.35
CA ARG A 16 -9.43 8.20 4.16
C ARG A 16 -10.69 8.97 4.50
N TRP A 17 -11.78 8.59 3.84
CA TRP A 17 -13.14 8.89 4.30
C TRP A 17 -13.63 7.76 5.18
N ARG A 18 -14.29 8.10 6.30
CA ARG A 18 -14.74 7.15 7.31
C ARG A 18 -16.16 7.45 7.77
N SER A 19 -16.96 6.41 7.97
CA SER A 19 -18.31 6.51 8.53
C SER A 19 -18.70 5.28 9.34
N TRP A 20 -19.63 5.45 10.28
CA TRP A 20 -20.23 4.36 11.04
C TRP A 20 -21.36 3.70 10.25
N ASP A 21 -21.28 2.39 10.08
CA ASP A 21 -22.34 1.56 9.52
C ASP A 21 -23.26 1.07 10.65
N PRO A 22 -24.52 1.54 10.73
CA PRO A 22 -25.43 1.15 11.80
C PRO A 22 -25.96 -0.29 11.67
N VAL A 23 -25.96 -0.87 10.46
CA VAL A 23 -26.45 -2.22 10.20
C VAL A 23 -25.40 -3.23 10.63
N GLU A 24 -24.17 -3.06 10.15
CA GLU A 24 -23.06 -3.95 10.47
C GLU A 24 -22.35 -3.61 11.79
N ARG A 25 -22.75 -2.51 12.44
CA ARG A 25 -22.21 -2.03 13.72
C ARG A 25 -20.68 -1.91 13.71
N LYS A 26 -20.13 -1.35 12.63
CA LYS A 26 -18.69 -1.14 12.50
C LYS A 26 -18.35 0.12 11.69
N GLU A 27 -17.10 0.54 11.79
CA GLU A 27 -16.56 1.62 10.98
C GLU A 27 -16.25 1.10 9.57
N ARG A 28 -16.76 1.80 8.57
CA ARG A 28 -16.42 1.63 7.16
C ARG A 28 -15.54 2.79 6.74
N TYR A 29 -14.62 2.52 5.82
CA TYR A 29 -13.74 3.54 5.28
C TYR A 29 -13.36 3.21 3.84
N VAL A 30 -12.98 4.24 3.11
CA VAL A 30 -12.35 4.15 1.79
C VAL A 30 -11.16 5.08 1.76
N TYR A 31 -10.03 4.62 1.22
CA TYR A 31 -8.85 5.46 1.13
C TYR A 31 -8.90 6.39 -0.08
N VAL A 32 -8.34 7.59 0.08
CA VAL A 32 -8.33 8.61 -1.00
C VAL A 32 -7.55 8.13 -2.22
N HIS A 33 -6.41 7.47 -2.04
CA HIS A 33 -5.62 6.91 -3.14
C HIS A 33 -6.36 5.82 -3.93
N GLN A 34 -7.26 5.05 -3.29
CA GLN A 34 -8.10 4.07 -3.99
C GLN A 34 -9.14 4.77 -4.87
N LEU A 35 -9.81 5.81 -4.34
CA LEU A 35 -10.76 6.61 -5.10
C LEU A 35 -10.09 7.32 -6.28
N LEU A 36 -8.88 7.83 -6.10
CA LEU A 36 -8.09 8.40 -7.18
C LEU A 36 -7.83 7.37 -8.29
N CYS A 37 -7.37 6.18 -7.92
CA CYS A 37 -7.08 5.12 -8.88
C CYS A 37 -8.32 4.73 -9.69
N ILE A 38 -9.49 4.65 -9.05
CA ILE A 38 -10.77 4.45 -9.74
C ILE A 38 -11.10 5.61 -10.68
N SER A 39 -10.92 6.85 -10.22
CA SER A 39 -11.19 8.04 -11.05
C SER A 39 -10.26 8.14 -12.27
N ASP A 40 -9.09 7.51 -12.20
CA ASP A 40 -8.10 7.41 -13.28
C ASP A 40 -8.36 6.20 -14.21
N GLY A 41 -9.46 5.46 -14.00
CA GLY A 41 -9.93 4.41 -14.90
C GLY A 41 -9.66 2.98 -14.41
N ALA A 42 -9.15 2.76 -13.20
CA ALA A 42 -9.02 1.42 -12.65
C ALA A 42 -10.39 0.80 -12.34
N ASP A 43 -10.52 -0.52 -12.55
CA ASP A 43 -11.72 -1.27 -12.21
C ASP A 43 -11.95 -1.28 -10.67
N PRO A 44 -13.09 -0.76 -10.17
CA PRO A 44 -13.43 -0.78 -8.75
C PRO A 44 -13.41 -2.18 -8.13
N HIS A 45 -13.76 -3.22 -8.88
CA HIS A 45 -13.75 -4.60 -8.39
C HIS A 45 -12.33 -5.10 -8.08
N LEU A 46 -11.34 -4.66 -8.86
CA LEU A 46 -9.93 -4.94 -8.59
C LEU A 46 -9.43 -4.10 -7.40
N VAL A 47 -9.74 -2.80 -7.38
CA VAL A 47 -9.32 -1.89 -6.30
C VAL A 47 -9.86 -2.34 -4.92
N PHE A 48 -11.05 -2.96 -4.89
CA PHE A 48 -11.70 -3.47 -3.69
C PHE A 48 -11.67 -5.00 -3.57
N SER A 49 -10.73 -5.68 -4.23
CA SER A 49 -10.62 -7.15 -4.25
C SER A 49 -10.25 -7.81 -2.92
N ASN A 50 -10.14 -7.05 -1.83
CA ASN A 50 -9.79 -7.56 -0.50
C ASN A 50 -8.43 -8.30 -0.41
N GLY A 51 -7.47 -7.96 -1.27
CA GLY A 51 -6.09 -8.45 -1.14
C GLY A 51 -5.45 -8.93 -2.44
N ASP A 52 -6.22 -9.15 -3.50
CA ASP A 52 -5.64 -9.58 -4.79
C ASP A 52 -4.93 -8.42 -5.50
N TYR A 53 -5.36 -7.19 -5.25
CA TYR A 53 -4.73 -5.98 -5.78
C TYR A 53 -4.59 -4.93 -4.69
N HIS A 54 -3.52 -4.14 -4.80
CA HIS A 54 -3.19 -3.05 -3.91
C HIS A 54 -2.89 -1.79 -4.69
N VAL A 55 -3.48 -0.69 -4.26
CA VAL A 55 -3.12 0.62 -4.78
C VAL A 55 -1.87 1.10 -4.04
N HIS A 56 -0.83 1.46 -4.78
CA HIS A 56 0.52 1.65 -4.28
C HIS A 56 1.02 3.07 -4.55
N HIS A 57 1.64 3.71 -3.54
CA HIS A 57 2.38 4.96 -3.72
C HIS A 57 3.82 4.66 -4.14
N GLY A 58 4.22 5.11 -5.32
CA GLY A 58 5.56 4.85 -5.89
C GLY A 58 6.69 5.47 -5.05
N ASN A 59 6.50 6.71 -4.61
CA ASN A 59 7.49 7.44 -3.81
C ASN A 59 7.44 7.14 -2.31
N ARG A 60 6.56 6.24 -1.86
CA ARG A 60 6.34 5.86 -0.44
C ARG A 60 5.77 6.98 0.44
N ILE A 61 5.35 8.10 -0.12
CA ILE A 61 4.68 9.21 0.57
C ILE A 61 3.17 9.02 0.44
N ARG A 62 2.51 8.67 1.56
CA ARG A 62 1.11 8.18 1.55
C ARG A 62 0.04 9.24 1.32
N TRP A 63 0.37 10.50 1.58
CA TRP A 63 -0.51 11.65 1.31
C TRP A 63 -0.37 12.16 -0.14
N ASP A 64 0.67 11.75 -0.86
CA ASP A 64 0.93 12.25 -2.21
C ASP A 64 0.06 11.50 -3.23
N ASN A 65 -1.17 12.00 -3.39
CA ASN A 65 -2.20 11.47 -4.27
C ASN A 65 -2.18 12.13 -5.67
N ARG A 66 -1.00 12.49 -6.19
CA ARG A 66 -0.87 12.82 -7.61
C ARG A 66 -1.05 11.54 -8.45
N PRO A 67 -1.79 11.55 -9.58
CA PRO A 67 -2.03 10.36 -10.39
C PRO A 67 -0.75 9.61 -10.76
N SER A 68 0.30 10.34 -11.14
CA SER A 68 1.61 9.77 -11.49
C SER A 68 2.33 9.03 -10.36
N ASN A 69 1.89 9.19 -9.11
CA ASN A 69 2.48 8.54 -7.94
C ASN A 69 1.67 7.32 -7.47
N VAL A 70 0.50 7.06 -8.05
CA VAL A 70 -0.43 6.03 -7.57
C VAL A 70 -0.67 5.00 -8.67
N SER A 71 -0.54 3.71 -8.36
CA SER A 71 -0.79 2.63 -9.32
C SER A 71 -1.45 1.42 -8.67
N LEU A 72 -2.30 0.71 -9.42
CA LEU A 72 -2.87 -0.58 -9.00
C LEU A 72 -1.90 -1.71 -9.33
N LEU A 73 -1.50 -2.49 -8.34
CA LEU A 73 -0.59 -3.62 -8.48
C LEU A 73 -1.24 -4.91 -7.99
N ASP A 74 -1.03 -5.99 -8.72
CA ASP A 74 -1.36 -7.36 -8.32
C ASP A 74 -0.50 -7.79 -7.11
N SER A 75 -1.11 -8.42 -6.11
CA SER A 75 -0.47 -8.85 -4.88
C SER A 75 0.60 -9.92 -5.10
N GLU A 76 0.47 -10.79 -6.11
CA GLU A 76 1.50 -11.77 -6.47
C GLU A 76 2.78 -11.09 -7.01
N LYS A 77 2.62 -9.95 -7.69
CA LYS A 77 3.74 -9.11 -8.16
C LYS A 77 4.36 -8.26 -7.03
N HIS A 78 3.61 -7.99 -5.96
CA HIS A 78 4.07 -7.21 -4.81
C HIS A 78 5.03 -8.01 -3.90
N GLU A 79 4.74 -9.30 -3.66
CA GLU A 79 5.64 -10.18 -2.89
C GLU A 79 6.98 -10.44 -3.60
N GLN A 80 7.00 -10.52 -4.93
CA GLN A 80 8.24 -10.59 -5.70
C GLN A 80 9.08 -9.31 -5.56
N HIS A 81 8.43 -8.14 -5.54
CA HIS A 81 9.11 -6.86 -5.33
C HIS A 81 9.77 -6.76 -3.94
N HIS A 82 9.17 -7.32 -2.89
CA HIS A 82 9.77 -7.38 -1.56
C HIS A 82 10.87 -8.44 -1.40
N ARG A 83 10.86 -9.51 -2.20
CA ARG A 83 11.94 -10.52 -2.23
C ARG A 83 13.25 -9.98 -2.80
N SER A 84 13.18 -9.10 -3.79
CA SER A 84 14.36 -8.53 -4.47
C SER A 84 15.21 -7.59 -3.60
N HIS A 85 14.65 -7.01 -2.52
CA HIS A 85 15.35 -6.02 -1.68
C HIS A 85 15.93 -6.58 -0.36
N ARG A 86 15.82 -7.89 -0.08
CA ARG A 86 16.44 -8.51 1.12
C ARG A 86 17.81 -9.16 0.87
N VAL A 87 18.27 -9.26 -0.38
CA VAL A 87 19.50 -10.02 -0.73
C VAL A 87 20.75 -9.14 -0.86
N ALA A 88 20.63 -7.81 -0.92
CA ALA A 88 21.77 -6.90 -1.14
C ALA A 88 22.57 -6.51 0.14
N GLY A 89 22.28 -7.10 1.31
CA GLY A 89 22.83 -6.66 2.59
C GLY A 89 23.87 -7.58 3.25
N ARG A 90 24.25 -8.71 2.64
CA ARG A 90 25.13 -9.70 3.28
C ARG A 90 26.13 -10.28 2.29
N GLN A 91 27.18 -9.52 1.96
CA GLN A 91 28.45 -10.13 1.56
C GLN A 91 29.58 -9.10 1.55
N ARG A 92 30.49 -9.24 2.52
CA ARG A 92 31.95 -9.38 2.35
C ARG A 92 32.71 -8.81 3.55
N VAL A 93 32.93 -9.65 4.56
CA VAL A 93 34.25 -9.73 5.22
C VAL A 93 34.49 -11.18 5.65
N ALA A 94 35.29 -11.90 4.88
CA ALA A 94 36.04 -13.04 5.38
C ALA A 94 37.41 -12.97 4.71
N ARG A 95 38.38 -12.45 5.47
CA ARG A 95 39.79 -12.41 5.07
C ARG A 95 40.30 -13.85 5.01
N ALA A 96 41.11 -14.11 4.00
CA ALA A 96 41.90 -15.31 3.87
C ALA A 96 42.84 -15.45 5.08
N ASP A 97 42.92 -16.64 5.65
CA ASP A 97 44.09 -17.02 6.44
C ASP A 97 44.70 -18.28 5.81
N GLY A 98 45.96 -18.13 5.41
CA GLY A 98 46.70 -19.09 4.62
C GLY A 98 47.35 -20.11 5.54
N GLY A 99 47.06 -21.39 5.30
CA GLY A 99 47.86 -22.48 5.84
C GLY A 99 49.29 -22.40 5.30
N ARG A 100 50.27 -22.37 6.20
CA ARG A 100 51.62 -22.85 5.94
C ARG A 100 51.88 -24.11 6.76
N ARG A 101 52.66 -24.96 6.10
CA ARG A 101 53.25 -26.23 6.53
C ARG A 101 54.02 -26.11 7.83
#